data_AF-A0A9E5APX5-F1
#
_entry.id   AF-A0A9E5APX5-F1
#
_cell.length_a   1.000
_cell.length_b   1.000
_cell.length_c   1.000
_cell.angle_alpha   90.00
_cell.angle_beta   90.00
_cell.angle_gamma   90.00
#
_symmetry.space_group_name_H-M   'P 1'
#
loop_
_entity.id
_entity.type
_entity.pdbx_description
1 polymer ?
#
loop_
_entity_poly.entity_id
_entity_poly.type
_entity_poly.pdbx_seq_one_letter_code
_entity_poly.pdbx_strand_id
1 'polypeptide(L)'
;MQKRSQFSSLALIVAITTWACEAAAPAPAASGVLAEDANQTGAGTGSTIIESDVIIASSHDVATVNPDGGAVTGPVVNPDIGLSCSITGACPVNMPCIGGVTKDSPLVYCSADCEADAQCPASFECAKQGKDAKGVERSLCQKRKFCSTCSSDGQCGDGARCVSMGGAKFCSRTCNVGKTECPRWATCQEVSEGGAACVHNSGSCQGDGSLCAACAASDNCTTNNGACLTYNHTKEQFCSAPCNAGGSCATGYNCVDINMNGAKSKQCVPADKTAPKCVPKLNKHIEEGDILDDFVMTGFIDTDDNGSLLSTVNGDEQPRVIKLSEFADLGFKIVLFNVAAGWCGPCKQETLAFKALIAKYPDLGIYQVIYDGVTPGSLPQLPLAKSWIKDFKGVGAVGVDPDRNVSPINVAGSTPLNLIIDAKTRKVLKKINGLPQTGIAGVVAPFMK
;
A
#
# COMPACT_ATOMS: atom_id res chain seq x y z
N MET A 1 -8.75 53.89 21.95
CA MET A 1 -10.19 53.60 21.90
C MET A 1 -10.40 52.11 22.12
N GLN A 2 -10.94 51.76 23.29
CA GLN A 2 -11.29 50.41 23.71
C GLN A 2 -12.50 49.89 22.92
N LYS A 3 -12.55 48.58 22.65
CA LYS A 3 -13.82 47.83 22.67
C LYS A 3 -13.58 46.38 23.10
N ARG A 4 -14.04 46.10 24.33
CA ARG A 4 -14.25 44.78 24.93
C ARG A 4 -15.57 44.20 24.41
N SER A 5 -15.66 42.88 24.28
CA SER A 5 -16.89 42.09 24.24
C SER A 5 -16.56 40.73 24.87
N GLN A 6 -16.74 40.55 26.19
CA GLN A 6 -17.94 40.01 26.85
C GLN A 6 -18.34 38.63 26.30
N PHE A 7 -17.87 37.58 26.98
CA PHE A 7 -18.38 36.21 26.91
C PHE A 7 -19.37 36.04 28.07
N SER A 8 -20.58 35.56 27.78
CA SER A 8 -21.56 35.13 28.78
C SER A 8 -21.71 33.62 28.74
N SER A 9 -21.48 33.01 29.89
CA SER A 9 -21.75 31.63 30.24
C SER A 9 -23.25 31.30 30.17
N LEU A 10 -23.58 30.12 29.66
CA LEU A 10 -24.84 29.45 29.96
C LEU A 10 -24.57 27.98 30.21
N ALA A 11 -24.69 27.60 31.49
CA ALA A 11 -24.75 26.24 31.95
C ALA A 11 -26.14 25.68 31.64
N LEU A 12 -26.21 24.47 31.07
CA LEU A 12 -27.43 23.69 31.00
C LEU A 12 -27.20 22.35 31.68
N ILE A 13 -27.86 22.20 32.83
CA ILE A 13 -28.05 20.99 33.61
C ILE A 13 -29.28 20.28 33.03
N VAL A 14 -29.17 19.01 32.60
CA VAL A 14 -30.34 18.12 32.53
C VAL A 14 -29.96 16.68 32.91
N ALA A 15 -30.53 16.30 34.06
CA ALA A 15 -31.05 15.02 34.53
C ALA A 15 -30.50 13.68 34.00
N ILE A 16 -30.02 12.92 34.98
CA ILE A 16 -29.79 11.47 35.01
C ILE A 16 -31.16 10.77 35.09
N THR A 17 -31.43 9.79 34.22
CA THR A 17 -32.44 8.76 34.46
C THR A 17 -31.83 7.37 34.31
N THR A 18 -31.82 6.65 35.43
CA THR A 18 -31.47 5.24 35.57
C THR A 18 -32.60 4.36 35.06
N TRP A 19 -32.30 3.41 34.18
CA TRP A 19 -33.13 2.22 33.98
C TRP A 19 -32.25 0.98 34.14
N ALA A 20 -32.57 0.21 35.19
CA ALA A 20 -32.13 -1.14 35.40
C ALA A 20 -33.04 -2.08 34.60
N CYS A 21 -32.48 -3.13 34.01
CA CYS A 21 -33.22 -4.35 33.75
C CYS A 21 -32.27 -5.55 33.88
N GLU A 22 -32.65 -6.47 34.75
CA GLU A 22 -31.99 -7.71 35.14
C GLU A 22 -32.16 -8.84 34.09
N ALA A 23 -31.19 -9.76 34.13
CA ALA A 23 -31.28 -11.20 33.83
C ALA A 23 -31.60 -11.62 32.36
N ALA A 24 -31.11 -12.74 31.81
CA ALA A 24 -30.57 -13.96 32.38
C ALA A 24 -29.61 -14.65 31.39
N ALA A 25 -28.64 -15.40 31.93
CA ALA A 25 -27.89 -16.42 31.21
C ALA A 25 -28.77 -17.66 30.94
N PRO A 26 -28.43 -18.49 29.94
CA PRO A 26 -27.77 -19.75 30.32
C PRO A 26 -26.69 -20.23 29.34
N ALA A 27 -25.62 -20.80 29.92
CA ALA A 27 -24.85 -21.91 29.37
C ALA A 27 -25.08 -23.12 30.30
N PRO A 28 -24.64 -24.36 30.03
CA PRO A 28 -23.84 -24.87 28.90
C PRO A 28 -24.38 -26.19 28.30
N ALA A 29 -23.77 -26.66 27.21
CA ALA A 29 -23.72 -28.09 26.91
C ALA A 29 -22.37 -28.45 26.26
N ALA A 30 -21.57 -29.19 27.01
CA ALA A 30 -20.38 -29.89 26.55
C ALA A 30 -20.78 -31.30 26.05
N SER A 31 -20.11 -31.80 25.01
CA SER A 31 -19.83 -33.21 24.66
C SER A 31 -19.48 -33.24 23.16
N GLY A 32 -18.47 -33.92 22.65
CA GLY A 32 -17.59 -34.90 23.26
C GLY A 32 -16.34 -35.12 22.41
N VAL A 33 -15.39 -35.79 23.05
CA VAL A 33 -14.13 -36.27 22.51
C VAL A 33 -14.41 -37.59 21.78
N LEU A 34 -13.93 -37.72 20.54
CA LEU A 34 -13.59 -39.01 19.96
C LEU A 34 -12.16 -38.92 19.43
N ALA A 35 -11.29 -39.68 20.10
CA ALA A 35 -9.99 -40.08 19.61
C ALA A 35 -10.19 -41.27 18.67
N GLU A 36 -9.47 -41.28 17.54
CA GLU A 36 -9.16 -42.52 16.83
C GLU A 36 -7.71 -42.45 16.33
N ASP A 37 -6.95 -43.44 16.79
CA ASP A 37 -5.60 -43.82 16.38
C ASP A 37 -5.59 -44.45 14.98
N ALA A 38 -4.51 -44.22 14.22
CA ALA A 38 -3.76 -45.19 13.39
C ALA A 38 -2.95 -44.39 12.35
N ASN A 39 -1.65 -44.17 12.55
CA ASN A 39 -0.56 -45.10 12.23
C ASN A 39 -0.63 -45.66 10.81
N GLN A 40 0.17 -45.11 9.89
CA GLN A 40 0.85 -45.91 8.87
C GLN A 40 2.13 -45.22 8.38
N THR A 41 3.24 -45.79 8.84
CA THR A 41 4.58 -45.66 8.28
C THR A 41 4.66 -46.32 6.90
N GLY A 42 5.21 -45.63 5.91
CA GLY A 42 5.56 -46.19 4.60
C GLY A 42 6.87 -45.61 4.10
N ALA A 43 7.97 -46.28 4.41
CA ALA A 43 9.28 -46.03 3.80
C ALA A 43 9.31 -46.64 2.40
N GLY A 44 9.77 -45.88 1.41
CA GLY A 44 9.95 -46.32 0.03
C GLY A 44 11.21 -45.70 -0.57
N THR A 45 12.21 -46.54 -0.75
CA THR A 45 13.56 -46.26 -1.23
C THR A 45 13.64 -45.97 -2.73
N GLY A 46 14.44 -44.96 -3.09
CA GLY A 46 15.46 -44.96 -4.16
C GLY A 46 15.07 -45.24 -5.62
N SER A 47 15.36 -44.29 -6.51
CA SER A 47 16.15 -44.56 -7.73
C SER A 47 16.65 -43.29 -8.43
N THR A 48 17.98 -43.26 -8.55
CA THR A 48 18.79 -43.06 -9.76
C THR A 48 18.61 -41.81 -10.63
N ILE A 49 19.69 -41.03 -10.63
CA ILE A 49 20.06 -39.95 -11.55
C ILE A 49 20.33 -40.54 -12.93
N ILE A 50 19.72 -39.97 -13.97
CA ILE A 50 20.19 -40.10 -15.36
C ILE A 50 20.38 -38.69 -15.90
N GLU A 51 21.63 -38.36 -16.22
CA GLU A 51 22.04 -37.23 -17.05
C GLU A 51 21.65 -37.51 -18.50
N SER A 52 21.04 -36.52 -19.18
CA SER A 52 21.30 -36.27 -20.61
C SER A 52 20.57 -35.02 -21.12
N ASP A 53 21.40 -34.16 -21.71
CA ASP A 53 21.22 -33.32 -22.90
C ASP A 53 20.22 -32.15 -22.92
N VAL A 54 20.84 -30.97 -23.00
CA VAL A 54 20.29 -29.67 -23.38
C VAL A 54 19.88 -29.70 -24.85
N ILE A 55 18.59 -29.51 -25.13
CA ILE A 55 18.08 -29.11 -26.45
C ILE A 55 17.45 -27.71 -26.31
N ILE A 56 18.09 -26.73 -26.93
CA ILE A 56 17.51 -25.39 -27.16
C ILE A 56 16.60 -25.54 -28.40
N ALA A 57 15.28 -25.48 -28.20
CA ALA A 57 14.30 -25.39 -29.28
C ALA A 57 13.48 -24.11 -29.14
N SER A 58 13.40 -23.37 -30.24
CA SER A 58 12.63 -22.14 -30.40
C SER A 58 11.14 -22.38 -30.18
N SER A 59 10.51 -21.43 -29.50
CA SER A 59 9.07 -21.37 -29.20
C SER A 59 8.19 -21.59 -30.42
N HIS A 60 7.39 -22.66 -30.41
CA HIS A 60 5.97 -22.70 -30.79
C HIS A 60 5.37 -24.01 -30.22
N ASP A 61 4.29 -23.86 -29.43
CA ASP A 61 3.39 -24.87 -28.87
C ASP A 61 3.96 -26.26 -28.56
N VAL A 62 4.55 -26.42 -27.38
CA VAL A 62 4.83 -27.74 -26.79
C VAL A 62 3.71 -28.09 -25.81
N ALA A 63 2.80 -28.95 -26.25
CA ALA A 63 1.92 -29.67 -25.34
C ALA A 63 2.76 -30.72 -24.59
N THR A 64 2.93 -30.56 -23.28
CA THR A 64 3.53 -31.60 -22.44
C THR A 64 2.54 -32.77 -22.32
N VAL A 65 2.84 -33.87 -22.99
CA VAL A 65 2.07 -35.12 -22.88
C VAL A 65 2.66 -35.94 -21.72
N ASN A 66 1.82 -36.27 -20.74
CA ASN A 66 2.18 -37.18 -19.66
C ASN A 66 2.35 -38.61 -20.24
N PRO A 67 3.37 -39.41 -19.87
CA PRO A 67 3.57 -40.78 -20.37
C PRO A 67 2.37 -41.73 -20.23
N ASP A 68 1.40 -41.40 -19.37
CA ASP A 68 0.19 -42.19 -19.16
C ASP A 68 -0.97 -41.84 -20.11
N GLY A 69 -0.76 -40.97 -21.11
CA GLY A 69 -1.76 -40.67 -22.15
C GLY A 69 -3.00 -39.88 -21.67
N GLY A 70 -3.04 -39.47 -20.40
CA GLY A 70 -4.04 -38.55 -19.88
C GLY A 70 -3.61 -37.10 -20.15
N ALA A 71 -4.40 -36.37 -20.95
CA ALA A 71 -4.22 -34.93 -21.11
C ALA A 71 -4.41 -34.24 -19.75
N VAL A 72 -3.34 -33.68 -19.20
CA VAL A 72 -3.44 -32.79 -18.04
C VAL A 72 -4.04 -31.48 -18.54
N THR A 73 -5.36 -31.40 -18.58
CA THR A 73 -6.09 -30.17 -18.90
C THR A 73 -6.05 -29.23 -17.68
N GLY A 74 -4.86 -28.76 -17.33
CA GLY A 74 -4.71 -27.62 -16.44
C GLY A 74 -5.07 -26.33 -17.18
N PRO A 75 -5.61 -25.31 -16.50
CA PRO A 75 -5.78 -24.00 -17.11
C PRO A 75 -4.42 -23.46 -17.58
N VAL A 76 -4.35 -23.03 -18.84
CA VAL A 76 -3.15 -22.40 -19.39
C VAL A 76 -3.04 -21.00 -18.79
N VAL A 77 -2.04 -20.79 -17.94
CA VAL A 77 -1.72 -19.47 -17.38
C VAL A 77 -0.97 -18.66 -18.44
N ASN A 78 -1.46 -17.46 -18.75
CA ASN A 78 -0.77 -16.57 -19.68
C ASN A 78 0.51 -16.01 -19.03
N PRO A 79 1.71 -16.27 -19.59
CA PRO A 79 2.98 -15.85 -19.00
C PRO A 79 3.20 -14.33 -19.03
N ASP A 80 2.43 -13.60 -19.83
CA ASP A 80 2.55 -12.14 -19.95
C ASP A 80 1.84 -11.38 -18.82
N ILE A 81 1.09 -12.08 -17.96
CA ILE A 81 0.44 -11.47 -16.80
C ILE A 81 1.51 -11.03 -15.81
N GLY A 82 1.47 -9.76 -15.41
CA GLY A 82 2.46 -9.15 -14.51
C GLY A 82 3.58 -8.39 -15.21
N LEU A 83 3.68 -8.43 -16.55
CA LEU A 83 4.62 -7.59 -17.30
C LEU A 83 4.37 -6.10 -17.00
N SER A 84 5.43 -5.36 -16.68
CA SER A 84 5.32 -3.92 -16.42
C SER A 84 4.98 -3.17 -17.70
N CYS A 85 3.81 -2.53 -17.73
CA CYS A 85 3.37 -1.73 -18.88
C CYS A 85 3.68 -0.24 -18.78
N SER A 86 4.27 0.22 -17.65
CA SER A 86 4.78 1.59 -17.51
C SER A 86 6.06 1.82 -18.30
N ILE A 87 6.86 0.77 -18.52
CA ILE A 87 8.18 0.87 -19.15
C ILE A 87 8.11 0.52 -20.64
N THR A 88 7.31 -0.49 -21.02
CA THR A 88 7.24 -1.01 -22.39
C THR A 88 6.28 -0.26 -23.30
N GLY A 89 5.44 0.61 -22.75
CA GLY A 89 4.49 1.44 -23.49
C GLY A 89 3.24 0.72 -24.02
N ALA A 90 3.17 -0.62 -23.95
CA ALA A 90 1.96 -1.38 -24.25
C ALA A 90 2.03 -2.81 -23.68
N CYS A 91 0.87 -3.34 -23.30
CA CYS A 91 0.69 -4.76 -23.06
C CYS A 91 0.53 -5.53 -24.38
N PRO A 92 0.74 -6.86 -24.37
CA PRO A 92 0.37 -7.72 -25.50
C PRO A 92 -1.08 -7.52 -25.93
N VAL A 93 -1.39 -7.90 -27.18
CA VAL A 93 -2.72 -7.71 -27.75
C VAL A 93 -3.78 -8.36 -26.86
N ASN A 94 -4.86 -7.62 -26.60
CA ASN A 94 -5.99 -8.00 -25.73
C ASN A 94 -5.72 -8.02 -24.21
N MET A 95 -4.55 -7.58 -23.74
CA MET A 95 -4.29 -7.45 -22.31
C MET A 95 -4.42 -5.99 -21.84
N PRO A 96 -5.31 -5.68 -20.89
CA PRO A 96 -5.33 -4.35 -20.28
C PRO A 96 -4.09 -4.14 -19.40
N CYS A 97 -3.52 -2.94 -19.48
CA CYS A 97 -2.59 -2.41 -18.49
C CYS A 97 -3.39 -1.91 -17.29
N ILE A 98 -3.26 -2.56 -16.14
CA ILE A 98 -4.01 -2.24 -14.92
C ILE A 98 -3.09 -1.89 -13.75
N GLY A 99 -3.59 -1.08 -12.82
CA GLY A 99 -2.84 -0.62 -11.65
C GLY A 99 -2.47 0.85 -11.72
N GLY A 100 -2.31 1.48 -10.56
CA GLY A 100 -1.99 2.91 -10.40
C GLY A 100 -3.09 3.89 -10.82
N VAL A 101 -3.05 5.11 -10.27
CA VAL A 101 -3.86 6.23 -10.77
C VAL A 101 -3.30 6.85 -12.06
N THR A 102 -2.05 6.53 -12.40
CA THR A 102 -1.36 6.99 -13.63
C THR A 102 -0.73 5.81 -14.36
N LYS A 103 -0.65 5.90 -15.69
CA LYS A 103 -0.03 4.89 -16.58
C LYS A 103 1.44 4.62 -16.26
N ASP A 104 2.06 5.46 -15.44
CA ASP A 104 3.49 5.42 -15.13
C ASP A 104 3.77 4.89 -13.71
N SER A 105 2.76 4.44 -12.97
CA SER A 105 2.96 3.87 -11.64
C SER A 105 3.74 2.55 -11.74
N PRO A 106 4.73 2.26 -10.87
CA PRO A 106 5.38 0.94 -10.79
C PRO A 106 4.39 -0.19 -10.48
N LEU A 107 3.18 0.16 -10.08
CA LEU A 107 2.10 -0.75 -9.79
C LEU A 107 1.27 -1.10 -11.03
N VAL A 108 1.59 -0.55 -12.20
CA VAL A 108 0.91 -0.91 -13.46
C VAL A 108 1.53 -2.17 -14.06
N TYR A 109 0.69 -3.11 -14.44
CA TYR A 109 1.09 -4.36 -15.06
C TYR A 109 0.04 -4.84 -16.05
N CYS A 110 0.46 -5.69 -16.98
CA CYS A 110 -0.43 -6.35 -17.91
C CYS A 110 -1.23 -7.42 -17.19
N SER A 111 -2.54 -7.43 -17.44
CA SER A 111 -3.47 -8.40 -16.89
C SER A 111 -4.26 -9.07 -18.00
N ALA A 112 -4.90 -10.20 -17.69
CA ALA A 112 -5.77 -10.93 -18.59
C ALA A 112 -7.11 -11.20 -17.91
N ASP A 113 -8.12 -11.47 -18.73
CA ASP A 113 -9.40 -11.97 -18.24
C ASP A 113 -9.21 -13.31 -17.53
N CYS A 114 -9.98 -13.51 -16.47
CA CYS A 114 -10.02 -14.74 -15.70
C CYS A 114 -11.45 -15.02 -15.23
N GLU A 115 -11.72 -16.27 -14.95
CA GLU A 115 -12.94 -16.78 -14.33
C GLU A 115 -12.65 -17.34 -12.93
N ALA A 116 -11.43 -17.82 -12.69
CA ALA A 116 -10.98 -18.37 -11.42
C ALA A 116 -9.49 -18.08 -11.16
N ASP A 117 -9.10 -18.11 -9.88
CA ASP A 117 -7.72 -17.90 -9.42
C ASP A 117 -6.69 -18.81 -10.10
N ALA A 118 -7.10 -20.03 -10.46
CA ALA A 118 -6.21 -21.00 -11.11
C ALA A 118 -5.75 -20.58 -12.53
N GLN A 119 -6.42 -19.60 -13.15
CA GLN A 119 -6.00 -19.04 -14.44
C GLN A 119 -4.99 -17.91 -14.30
N CYS A 120 -4.74 -17.44 -13.07
CA CYS A 120 -3.78 -16.40 -12.78
C CYS A 120 -2.45 -16.99 -12.32
N PRO A 121 -1.32 -16.36 -12.64
CA PRO A 121 -0.01 -16.82 -12.17
C PRO A 121 0.11 -16.72 -10.65
N ALA A 122 1.14 -17.37 -10.10
CA ALA A 122 1.51 -17.21 -8.70
C ALA A 122 1.62 -15.72 -8.33
N SER A 123 1.21 -15.35 -7.12
CA SER A 123 1.07 -13.95 -6.68
C SER A 123 -0.13 -13.18 -7.25
N PHE A 124 -1.01 -13.81 -8.04
CA PHE A 124 -2.21 -13.18 -8.59
C PHE A 124 -3.49 -13.91 -8.16
N GLU A 125 -4.60 -13.19 -8.21
CA GLU A 125 -5.96 -13.68 -7.96
C GLU A 125 -6.91 -13.15 -9.03
N CYS A 126 -7.98 -13.90 -9.28
CA CYS A 126 -9.00 -13.49 -10.21
C CYS A 126 -9.99 -12.55 -9.51
N ALA A 127 -9.83 -11.25 -9.72
CA ALA A 127 -10.61 -10.25 -9.03
C ALA A 127 -11.51 -9.49 -10.01
N LYS A 128 -12.79 -9.37 -9.65
CA LYS A 128 -13.78 -8.58 -10.37
C LYS A 128 -13.32 -7.13 -10.48
N GLN A 129 -13.29 -6.64 -11.71
CA GLN A 129 -13.13 -5.23 -12.02
C GLN A 129 -14.50 -4.60 -12.19
N GLY A 130 -14.56 -3.28 -12.05
CA GLY A 130 -15.75 -2.52 -12.41
C GLY A 130 -16.17 -2.79 -13.87
N LYS A 131 -17.37 -2.33 -14.22
CA LYS A 131 -17.83 -2.39 -15.59
C LYS A 131 -16.91 -1.57 -16.49
N ASP A 132 -16.51 -2.15 -17.63
CA ASP A 132 -15.75 -1.44 -18.64
C ASP A 132 -16.57 -0.32 -19.30
N ALA A 133 -15.98 0.42 -20.24
CA ALA A 133 -16.67 1.50 -20.97
C ALA A 133 -17.93 1.03 -21.73
N LYS A 134 -18.10 -0.28 -21.94
CA LYS A 134 -19.26 -0.91 -22.59
C LYS A 134 -20.28 -1.45 -21.57
N GLY A 135 -20.03 -1.27 -20.28
CA GLY A 135 -20.92 -1.75 -19.22
C GLY A 135 -20.74 -3.23 -18.87
N VAL A 136 -19.70 -3.90 -19.40
CA VAL A 136 -19.44 -5.33 -19.16
C VAL A 136 -18.58 -5.48 -17.92
N GLU A 137 -19.05 -6.27 -16.95
CA GLU A 137 -18.25 -6.67 -15.78
C GLU A 137 -17.19 -7.67 -16.24
N ARG A 138 -15.92 -7.39 -15.96
CA ARG A 138 -14.80 -8.26 -16.28
C ARG A 138 -14.08 -8.64 -15.01
N SER A 139 -13.60 -9.88 -14.92
CA SER A 139 -12.65 -10.27 -13.87
C SER A 139 -11.27 -10.34 -14.49
N LEU A 140 -10.30 -9.71 -13.82
CA LEU A 140 -8.93 -9.63 -14.29
C LEU A 140 -7.99 -10.25 -13.26
N CYS A 141 -6.89 -10.85 -13.73
CA CYS A 141 -5.83 -11.30 -12.84
C CYS A 141 -5.14 -10.11 -12.17
N GLN A 142 -5.34 -9.97 -10.87
CA GLN A 142 -4.77 -8.89 -10.07
C GLN A 142 -3.71 -9.43 -9.12
N LYS A 143 -2.65 -8.67 -8.92
CA LYS A 143 -1.61 -9.03 -7.94
C LYS A 143 -2.23 -9.09 -6.54
N ARG A 144 -2.03 -10.20 -5.84
CA ARG A 144 -2.41 -10.36 -4.44
C ARG A 144 -1.69 -9.31 -3.61
N LYS A 145 -2.41 -8.73 -2.67
CA LYS A 145 -1.92 -7.72 -1.75
C LYS A 145 -1.86 -8.30 -0.35
N PHE A 146 -1.33 -7.51 0.57
CA PHE A 146 -1.57 -7.73 1.99
C PHE A 146 -3.08 -7.91 2.21
N CYS A 147 -3.47 -8.93 2.99
CA CYS A 147 -4.85 -9.34 3.22
C CYS A 147 -5.61 -10.03 2.07
N SER A 148 -5.00 -10.25 0.89
CA SER A 148 -5.63 -11.13 -0.12
C SER A 148 -5.76 -12.55 0.44
N THR A 149 -6.83 -13.26 0.09
CA THR A 149 -7.00 -14.67 0.52
C THR A 149 -5.88 -15.55 -0.04
N CYS A 150 -5.61 -16.69 0.61
CA CYS A 150 -4.64 -17.65 0.08
C CYS A 150 -4.86 -19.05 0.66
N SER A 151 -4.37 -20.06 -0.05
CA SER A 151 -4.30 -21.45 0.39
C SER A 151 -2.86 -21.91 0.69
N SER A 152 -1.86 -21.26 0.10
CA SER A 152 -0.43 -21.59 0.25
C SER A 152 0.48 -20.37 0.08
N ASP A 153 1.71 -20.45 0.61
CA ASP A 153 2.70 -19.36 0.54
C ASP A 153 3.02 -18.94 -0.89
N GLY A 154 3.05 -19.88 -1.84
CA GLY A 154 3.31 -19.61 -3.25
C GLY A 154 2.29 -18.68 -3.92
N GLN A 155 1.12 -18.47 -3.31
CA GLN A 155 0.12 -17.53 -3.83
C GLN A 155 0.40 -16.08 -3.45
N CYS A 156 1.25 -15.80 -2.46
CA CYS A 156 1.40 -14.46 -1.90
C CYS A 156 2.52 -13.62 -2.52
N GLY A 157 3.36 -14.24 -3.33
CA GLY A 157 4.49 -13.59 -4.00
C GLY A 157 5.69 -13.31 -3.10
N ASP A 158 6.71 -12.69 -3.69
CA ASP A 158 8.03 -12.58 -3.08
C ASP A 158 8.02 -11.85 -1.73
N GLY A 159 8.62 -12.47 -0.72
CA GLY A 159 8.73 -11.94 0.64
C GLY A 159 7.42 -11.98 1.45
N ALA A 160 6.35 -12.51 0.86
CA ALA A 160 5.08 -12.73 1.51
C ALA A 160 4.78 -14.23 1.63
N ARG A 161 3.81 -14.54 2.48
CA ARG A 161 3.40 -15.90 2.84
C ARG A 161 1.93 -15.94 3.22
N CYS A 162 1.37 -17.14 3.25
CA CYS A 162 0.01 -17.38 3.64
C CYS A 162 -0.09 -17.60 5.15
N VAL A 163 -0.66 -16.64 5.86
CA VAL A 163 -0.81 -16.68 7.32
C VAL A 163 -2.21 -17.16 7.67
N SER A 164 -2.32 -18.09 8.62
CA SER A 164 -3.60 -18.48 9.21
C SER A 164 -3.83 -17.78 10.54
N MET A 165 -4.94 -17.06 10.67
CA MET A 165 -5.36 -16.44 11.92
C MET A 165 -6.87 -16.33 11.99
N GLY A 166 -7.46 -16.67 13.15
CA GLY A 166 -8.91 -16.61 13.35
C GLY A 166 -9.72 -17.50 12.39
N GLY A 167 -9.12 -18.59 11.88
CA GLY A 167 -9.74 -19.49 10.91
C GLY A 167 -9.70 -19.01 9.45
N ALA A 168 -9.22 -17.79 9.20
CA ALA A 168 -8.98 -17.28 7.85
C ALA A 168 -7.52 -17.50 7.43
N LYS A 169 -7.27 -17.53 6.12
CA LYS A 169 -5.91 -17.54 5.54
C LYS A 169 -5.74 -16.35 4.61
N PHE A 170 -4.67 -15.58 4.81
CA PHE A 170 -4.41 -14.38 4.01
C PHE A 170 -2.91 -14.15 3.77
N CYS A 171 -2.61 -13.47 2.67
CA CYS A 171 -1.27 -13.08 2.32
C CYS A 171 -0.75 -11.97 3.24
N SER A 172 0.42 -12.21 3.80
CA SER A 172 1.11 -11.29 4.69
C SER A 172 2.61 -11.31 4.42
N ARG A 173 3.28 -10.18 4.68
CA ARG A 173 4.73 -10.08 4.58
C ARG A 173 5.39 -10.79 5.76
N THR A 174 6.49 -11.47 5.49
CA THR A 174 7.40 -11.91 6.56
C THR A 174 8.01 -10.71 7.26
N CYS A 175 8.31 -10.84 8.55
CA CYS A 175 8.89 -9.74 9.32
C CYS A 175 9.70 -10.24 10.51
N ASN A 176 10.51 -9.37 11.08
CA ASN A 176 11.26 -9.60 12.31
C ASN A 176 10.52 -9.02 13.52
N VAL A 177 10.23 -9.85 14.53
CA VAL A 177 9.49 -9.40 15.73
C VAL A 177 10.21 -8.23 16.39
N GLY A 178 9.43 -7.20 16.76
CA GLY A 178 9.96 -5.96 17.33
C GLY A 178 10.55 -4.98 16.31
N LYS A 179 10.50 -5.27 15.01
CA LYS A 179 10.82 -4.33 13.94
C LYS A 179 9.56 -3.70 13.35
N THR A 180 9.73 -2.55 12.70
CA THR A 180 8.66 -1.77 12.04
C THR A 180 8.55 -2.10 10.55
N GLU A 181 8.86 -3.34 10.16
CA GLU A 181 8.83 -3.81 8.76
C GLU A 181 7.42 -4.01 8.22
N CYS A 182 6.45 -4.13 9.13
CA CYS A 182 5.06 -4.29 8.77
C CYS A 182 4.45 -2.97 8.34
N PRO A 183 3.50 -2.99 7.39
CA PRO A 183 2.64 -1.84 7.14
C PRO A 183 2.07 -1.36 8.48
N ARG A 184 1.95 -0.05 8.70
CA ARG A 184 1.54 0.53 9.99
C ARG A 184 0.22 0.00 10.58
N TRP A 185 -0.65 -0.57 9.75
CA TRP A 185 -1.90 -1.21 10.14
C TRP A 185 -1.75 -2.68 10.52
N ALA A 186 -0.52 -3.16 10.56
CA ALA A 186 -0.14 -4.49 10.95
C ALA A 186 1.01 -4.43 11.94
N THR A 187 1.11 -5.46 12.75
CA THR A 187 2.17 -5.64 13.74
C THR A 187 2.88 -6.93 13.43
N CYS A 188 4.21 -6.94 13.54
CA CYS A 188 4.97 -8.15 13.38
C CYS A 188 4.73 -9.07 14.59
N GLN A 189 4.12 -10.22 14.35
CA GLN A 189 3.77 -11.20 15.38
C GLN A 189 4.24 -12.59 14.96
N GLU A 190 4.62 -13.42 15.93
CA GLU A 190 4.81 -14.85 15.70
C GLU A 190 3.46 -15.47 15.33
N VAL A 191 3.42 -16.17 14.19
CA VAL A 191 2.24 -16.93 13.77
C VAL A 191 2.53 -18.42 13.87
N SER A 192 1.51 -19.21 14.16
CA SER A 192 1.66 -20.63 14.55
C SER A 192 2.32 -21.52 13.50
N GLU A 193 2.39 -21.07 12.25
CA GLU A 193 2.97 -21.82 11.14
C GLU A 193 4.07 -20.98 10.48
N GLY A 194 5.33 -21.21 10.84
CA GLY A 194 6.52 -20.80 10.07
C GLY A 194 7.20 -19.48 10.45
N GLY A 195 6.98 -18.93 11.64
CA GLY A 195 7.69 -17.75 12.15
C GLY A 195 6.89 -16.46 12.05
N ALA A 196 7.57 -15.31 12.13
CA ALA A 196 6.90 -14.03 12.26
C ALA A 196 6.39 -13.45 10.93
N ALA A 197 5.19 -12.88 10.99
CA ALA A 197 4.52 -12.24 9.86
C ALA A 197 3.74 -11.00 10.29
N CYS A 198 3.41 -10.16 9.32
CA CYS A 198 2.65 -8.94 9.56
C CYS A 198 1.17 -9.26 9.77
N VAL A 199 0.70 -9.17 11.00
CA VAL A 199 -0.69 -9.44 11.34
C VAL A 199 -1.44 -8.12 11.41
N HIS A 200 -2.56 -8.01 10.69
CA HIS A 200 -3.39 -6.80 10.74
C HIS A 200 -3.74 -6.46 12.20
N ASN A 201 -3.75 -5.17 12.56
CA ASN A 201 -3.90 -4.72 13.95
C ASN A 201 -5.26 -5.08 14.57
N SER A 202 -6.27 -5.41 13.76
CA SER A 202 -7.55 -5.98 14.22
C SER A 202 -7.47 -7.49 14.54
N GLY A 203 -6.31 -8.13 14.35
CA GLY A 203 -6.12 -9.57 14.47
C GLY A 203 -6.59 -10.39 13.27
N SER A 204 -7.26 -9.79 12.28
CA SER A 204 -7.67 -10.46 11.05
C SER A 204 -7.83 -9.47 9.90
N CYS A 205 -7.51 -9.92 8.70
CA CYS A 205 -7.78 -9.22 7.44
C CYS A 205 -9.27 -9.28 7.02
N GLN A 206 -10.01 -10.21 7.58
CA GLN A 206 -11.44 -10.40 7.35
C GLN A 206 -12.14 -10.45 8.71
N GLY A 207 -12.86 -9.39 9.04
CA GLY A 207 -13.71 -9.37 10.22
C GLY A 207 -15.04 -10.08 9.96
N ASP A 208 -15.98 -9.93 10.89
CA ASP A 208 -17.32 -10.53 10.83
C ASP A 208 -18.26 -9.86 9.78
N GLY A 209 -17.76 -8.85 9.08
CA GLY A 209 -18.51 -8.07 8.10
C GLY A 209 -19.48 -7.05 8.69
N SER A 210 -19.48 -6.89 10.02
CA SER A 210 -20.23 -5.84 10.70
C SER A 210 -19.66 -4.46 10.36
N LEU A 211 -20.43 -3.41 10.64
CA LEU A 211 -19.93 -2.04 10.58
C LEU A 211 -18.60 -1.99 11.35
N CYS A 212 -17.58 -1.43 10.71
CA CYS A 212 -16.23 -1.27 11.23
C CYS A 212 -15.35 -2.53 11.31
N ALA A 213 -15.83 -3.69 10.85
CA ALA A 213 -15.02 -4.88 10.67
C ALA A 213 -13.95 -4.67 9.57
N ALA A 214 -12.77 -5.28 9.71
CA ALA A 214 -11.77 -5.29 8.64
C ALA A 214 -12.33 -6.04 7.41
N CYS A 215 -11.98 -5.59 6.21
CA CYS A 215 -12.40 -6.20 4.96
C CYS A 215 -11.32 -6.04 3.90
N ALA A 216 -11.25 -6.99 2.97
CA ALA A 216 -10.45 -6.88 1.75
C ALA A 216 -11.31 -6.45 0.54
N ALA A 217 -12.59 -6.83 0.56
CA ALA A 217 -13.56 -6.54 -0.49
C ALA A 217 -14.98 -6.34 0.09
N SER A 218 -15.86 -5.69 -0.68
CA SER A 218 -17.21 -5.33 -0.22
C SER A 218 -18.10 -6.53 0.07
N ASP A 219 -17.82 -7.69 -0.51
CA ASP A 219 -18.49 -8.96 -0.21
C ASP A 219 -18.15 -9.50 1.19
N ASN A 220 -17.09 -8.99 1.83
CA ASN A 220 -16.79 -9.28 3.23
C ASN A 220 -17.73 -8.53 4.18
N CYS A 221 -18.51 -7.55 3.70
CA CYS A 221 -19.37 -6.71 4.53
C CYS A 221 -20.81 -7.25 4.54
N THR A 222 -21.04 -8.19 5.45
CA THR A 222 -22.24 -9.04 5.54
C THR A 222 -23.54 -8.29 5.85
N THR A 223 -23.48 -7.04 6.30
CA THR A 223 -24.68 -6.24 6.58
C THR A 223 -25.31 -5.71 5.29
N ASN A 224 -26.34 -6.37 4.74
CA ASN A 224 -27.30 -5.88 3.72
C ASN A 224 -26.86 -4.64 2.91
N ASN A 225 -25.90 -4.77 2.00
CA ASN A 225 -25.29 -3.67 1.20
C ASN A 225 -24.25 -2.79 1.93
N GLY A 226 -23.48 -3.38 2.84
CA GLY A 226 -22.24 -2.79 3.34
C GLY A 226 -21.21 -2.68 2.22
N ALA A 227 -20.31 -1.72 2.35
CA ALA A 227 -19.21 -1.51 1.42
C ALA A 227 -17.88 -1.66 2.15
N CYS A 228 -16.87 -2.21 1.49
CA CYS A 228 -15.52 -2.17 2.02
C CYS A 228 -14.88 -0.84 1.63
N LEU A 229 -14.77 0.07 2.59
CA LEU A 229 -14.30 1.43 2.37
C LEU A 229 -12.84 1.57 2.75
N THR A 230 -12.08 2.28 1.91
CA THR A 230 -10.68 2.63 2.19
C THR A 230 -10.62 4.00 2.84
N TYR A 231 -10.11 4.09 4.06
CA TYR A 231 -9.86 5.39 4.70
C TYR A 231 -8.65 6.06 4.06
N ASN A 232 -8.83 7.14 3.31
CA ASN A 232 -7.78 7.69 2.44
C ASN A 232 -6.46 8.05 3.18
N HIS A 233 -6.54 8.45 4.46
CA HIS A 233 -5.35 8.77 5.23
C HIS A 233 -4.60 7.54 5.72
N THR A 234 -5.31 6.51 6.19
CA THR A 234 -4.68 5.28 6.70
C THR A 234 -4.37 4.28 5.58
N LYS A 235 -5.15 4.34 4.51
CA LYS A 235 -5.40 3.35 3.45
C LYS A 235 -6.05 2.04 3.98
N GLU A 236 -6.41 1.98 5.26
CA GLU A 236 -7.04 0.79 5.85
C GLU A 236 -8.43 0.62 5.30
N GLN A 237 -8.85 -0.64 5.23
CA GLN A 237 -10.14 -1.03 4.74
C GLN A 237 -11.04 -1.49 5.89
N PHE A 238 -12.27 -0.97 5.92
CA PHE A 238 -13.26 -1.32 6.92
C PHE A 238 -14.65 -1.40 6.29
N CYS A 239 -15.50 -2.26 6.83
CA CYS A 239 -16.87 -2.39 6.41
C CYS A 239 -17.70 -1.20 6.85
N SER A 240 -18.46 -0.61 5.93
CA SER A 240 -19.57 0.28 6.23
C SER A 240 -20.86 -0.52 6.39
N ALA A 241 -21.91 0.17 6.84
CA ALA A 241 -23.26 -0.35 6.87
C ALA A 241 -24.21 0.65 6.20
N PRO A 242 -25.33 0.22 5.59
CA PRO A 242 -26.30 1.17 5.04
C PRO A 242 -26.85 2.09 6.14
N CYS A 243 -27.17 3.33 5.78
CA CYS A 243 -27.89 4.22 6.69
C CYS A 243 -29.31 3.72 6.93
N ASN A 244 -29.86 4.02 8.11
CA ASN A 244 -31.27 3.76 8.40
C ASN A 244 -32.19 4.56 7.46
N ALA A 245 -33.47 4.20 7.39
CA ALA A 245 -34.46 4.86 6.52
C ALA A 245 -34.55 6.40 6.69
N GLY A 246 -34.17 6.92 7.87
CA GLY A 246 -34.07 8.36 8.15
C GLY A 246 -32.73 9.00 7.79
N GLY A 247 -31.82 8.29 7.14
CA GLY A 247 -30.44 8.75 6.89
C GLY A 247 -29.60 8.86 8.16
N SER A 248 -29.98 8.17 9.24
CA SER A 248 -29.24 8.15 10.51
C SER A 248 -28.37 6.90 10.63
N CYS A 249 -27.35 7.00 11.49
CA CYS A 249 -26.45 5.92 11.83
C CYS A 249 -26.40 5.75 13.36
N ALA A 250 -25.81 4.65 13.82
CA ALA A 250 -25.52 4.47 15.24
C ALA A 250 -24.67 5.63 15.79
N THR A 251 -24.74 5.88 17.10
CA THR A 251 -23.95 6.93 17.75
C THR A 251 -22.45 6.77 17.45
N GLY A 252 -21.80 7.84 17.00
CA GLY A 252 -20.40 7.83 16.59
C GLY A 252 -20.16 7.61 15.08
N TYR A 253 -21.22 7.58 14.28
CA TYR A 253 -21.17 7.40 12.83
C TYR A 253 -21.96 8.49 12.11
N ASN A 254 -21.48 8.87 10.92
CA ASN A 254 -22.13 9.79 10.00
C ASN A 254 -22.65 9.01 8.79
N CYS A 255 -23.85 9.38 8.34
CA CYS A 255 -24.35 8.92 7.06
C CYS A 255 -23.76 9.77 5.94
N VAL A 256 -23.03 9.14 5.02
CA VAL A 256 -22.42 9.80 3.87
C VAL A 256 -22.87 9.14 2.57
N ASP A 257 -22.99 9.95 1.52
CA ASP A 257 -23.22 9.44 0.17
C ASP A 257 -21.88 8.94 -0.39
N ILE A 258 -21.82 7.66 -0.73
CA ILE A 258 -20.70 7.07 -1.46
C ILE A 258 -21.16 6.59 -2.83
N ASN A 259 -20.23 6.49 -3.77
CA ASN A 259 -20.49 5.89 -5.09
C ASN A 259 -20.03 4.43 -5.06
N MET A 260 -20.98 3.50 -5.11
CA MET A 260 -20.74 2.06 -5.22
C MET A 260 -21.16 1.60 -6.61
N ASN A 261 -20.19 1.19 -7.45
CA ASN A 261 -20.45 0.65 -8.79
C ASN A 261 -21.31 1.58 -9.68
N GLY A 262 -21.13 2.90 -9.56
CA GLY A 262 -21.89 3.90 -10.32
C GLY A 262 -23.23 4.29 -9.69
N ALA A 263 -23.66 3.62 -8.61
CA ALA A 263 -24.85 3.96 -7.85
C ALA A 263 -24.48 4.73 -6.57
N LYS A 264 -25.24 5.79 -6.27
CA LYS A 264 -25.12 6.47 -4.97
C LYS A 264 -25.75 5.61 -3.88
N SER A 265 -25.00 5.33 -2.83
CA SER A 265 -25.45 4.58 -1.66
C SER A 265 -25.15 5.39 -0.40
N LYS A 266 -26.11 5.41 0.53
CA LYS A 266 -25.95 6.07 1.82
C LYS A 266 -25.38 5.08 2.82
N GLN A 267 -24.17 5.35 3.30
CA GLN A 267 -23.44 4.46 4.19
C GLN A 267 -23.05 5.16 5.49
N CYS A 268 -23.18 4.42 6.58
CA CYS A 268 -22.63 4.76 7.87
C CYS A 268 -21.13 4.58 7.86
N VAL A 269 -20.43 5.70 8.03
CA VAL A 269 -18.99 5.75 8.23
C VAL A 269 -18.69 6.38 9.58
N PRO A 270 -17.58 6.05 10.22
CA PRO A 270 -17.21 6.63 11.51
C PRO A 270 -17.15 8.16 11.44
N ALA A 271 -17.74 8.81 12.45
CA ALA A 271 -17.96 10.27 12.44
C ALA A 271 -16.70 11.10 12.72
N ASP A 272 -15.63 10.45 13.19
CA ASP A 272 -14.44 11.12 13.68
C ASP A 272 -13.58 11.65 12.53
N LYS A 273 -13.23 12.94 12.63
CA LYS A 273 -12.29 13.60 11.70
C LYS A 273 -10.84 13.17 11.93
N THR A 274 -10.53 12.56 13.08
CA THR A 274 -9.15 12.30 13.53
C THR A 274 -8.69 10.85 13.39
N ALA A 275 -9.61 9.89 13.39
CA ALA A 275 -9.50 8.54 12.84
C ALA A 275 -10.76 7.79 13.28
N PRO A 276 -11.39 6.98 12.41
CA PRO A 276 -12.46 6.10 12.85
C PRO A 276 -12.11 5.30 14.11
N LYS A 277 -13.03 5.17 15.08
CA LYS A 277 -12.80 4.32 16.27
C LYS A 277 -12.45 2.86 15.95
N CYS A 278 -12.79 2.41 14.74
CA CYS A 278 -12.58 1.06 14.27
C CYS A 278 -11.44 0.86 13.28
N VAL A 279 -10.87 1.95 12.80
CA VAL A 279 -9.52 1.92 12.26
C VAL A 279 -8.66 1.92 13.51
N PRO A 280 -7.90 0.85 13.81
CA PRO A 280 -6.94 0.87 14.90
C PRO A 280 -6.21 2.21 14.86
N LYS A 281 -6.10 2.90 16.02
CA LYS A 281 -5.31 4.13 16.08
C LYS A 281 -4.00 3.81 15.40
N LEU A 282 -3.72 4.48 14.29
CA LEU A 282 -2.52 4.24 13.48
C LEU A 282 -1.36 4.02 14.43
N ASN A 283 -0.60 2.94 14.21
CA ASN A 283 0.72 2.88 14.80
C ASN A 283 1.42 4.20 14.52
N LYS A 284 2.14 4.66 15.55
CA LYS A 284 2.86 5.93 15.67
C LYS A 284 3.24 6.51 14.30
N HIS A 285 2.89 7.78 14.09
CA HIS A 285 3.45 8.57 12.99
C HIS A 285 4.93 8.24 12.80
N ILE A 286 5.45 8.20 11.57
CA ILE A 286 6.90 7.96 11.42
C ILE A 286 7.65 8.99 12.25
N GLU A 287 8.34 8.51 13.27
CA GLU A 287 9.10 9.30 14.20
C GLU A 287 10.60 9.04 14.02
N GLU A 288 11.40 9.89 14.66
CA GLU A 288 12.83 9.64 14.79
C GLU A 288 13.06 8.28 15.46
N GLY A 289 13.83 7.42 14.80
CA GLY A 289 14.12 6.06 15.22
C GLY A 289 13.45 4.97 14.38
N ASP A 290 12.35 5.29 13.69
CA ASP A 290 11.59 4.31 12.91
C ASP A 290 12.32 3.92 11.62
N ILE A 291 12.04 2.72 11.09
CA ILE A 291 12.53 2.28 9.78
C ILE A 291 11.45 2.58 8.74
N LEU A 292 11.79 3.38 7.73
CA LEU A 292 10.90 3.67 6.62
C LEU A 292 10.84 2.48 5.64
N ASP A 293 9.63 2.17 5.17
CA ASP A 293 9.43 1.24 4.06
C ASP A 293 10.27 1.64 2.83
N ASP A 294 10.50 0.71 1.91
CA ASP A 294 11.20 1.04 0.67
C ASP A 294 10.25 1.85 -0.21
N PHE A 295 10.25 3.16 0.01
CA PHE A 295 9.35 4.07 -0.67
C PHE A 295 9.69 4.08 -2.15
N VAL A 296 8.65 4.02 -2.98
CA VAL A 296 8.79 3.98 -4.44
C VAL A 296 8.07 5.16 -5.03
N MET A 297 8.73 5.86 -5.96
CA MET A 297 8.11 6.91 -6.77
C MET A 297 8.44 6.71 -8.24
N THR A 298 7.60 7.26 -9.11
CA THR A 298 7.97 7.43 -10.52
C THR A 298 8.46 8.84 -10.72
N GLY A 299 9.65 9.00 -11.28
CA GLY A 299 10.29 10.29 -11.38
C GLY A 299 11.52 10.29 -12.26
N PHE A 300 12.39 11.24 -12.00
CA PHE A 300 13.64 11.40 -12.69
C PHE A 300 14.76 11.75 -11.71
N ILE A 301 16.00 11.63 -12.14
CA ILE A 301 17.19 11.90 -11.33
C ILE A 301 18.08 12.85 -12.11
N ASP A 302 18.44 13.98 -11.49
CA ASP A 302 19.42 14.96 -11.99
C ASP A 302 20.41 15.27 -10.86
N THR A 303 21.62 14.72 -10.98
CA THR A 303 22.69 14.83 -9.98
C THR A 303 23.91 15.59 -10.49
N ASP A 304 23.99 15.89 -11.78
CA ASP A 304 25.17 16.46 -12.45
C ASP A 304 24.93 17.86 -13.02
N ASP A 305 23.79 18.48 -12.70
CA ASP A 305 23.46 19.89 -13.00
C ASP A 305 23.39 20.21 -14.51
N ASN A 306 23.48 19.19 -15.37
CA ASN A 306 23.31 19.35 -16.81
C ASN A 306 21.83 19.26 -17.22
N GLY A 307 20.93 18.95 -16.27
CA GLY A 307 19.50 18.75 -16.53
C GLY A 307 19.18 17.46 -17.29
N SER A 308 20.17 16.59 -17.49
CA SER A 308 20.05 15.28 -18.11
C SER A 308 19.59 14.28 -17.07
N LEU A 309 18.52 13.57 -17.42
CA LEU A 309 17.93 12.57 -16.55
C LEU A 309 18.72 11.28 -16.75
N LEU A 310 19.17 10.63 -15.67
CA LEU A 310 19.98 9.40 -15.72
C LEU A 310 19.36 8.25 -16.55
N SER A 311 18.10 8.38 -16.98
CA SER A 311 17.45 7.53 -17.98
C SER A 311 17.10 8.33 -19.24
N THR A 312 17.98 8.30 -20.24
CA THR A 312 17.61 8.61 -21.62
C THR A 312 17.47 7.30 -22.41
N VAL A 313 16.35 7.12 -23.10
CA VAL A 313 16.13 6.02 -24.04
C VAL A 313 16.03 6.66 -25.42
N ASN A 314 16.97 6.35 -26.32
CA ASN A 314 17.05 6.97 -27.65
C ASN A 314 17.17 8.51 -27.63
N GLY A 315 17.78 9.07 -26.59
CA GLY A 315 17.88 10.52 -26.41
C GLY A 315 16.65 11.18 -25.79
N ASP A 316 15.55 10.44 -25.59
CA ASP A 316 14.38 10.94 -24.87
C ASP A 316 14.53 10.69 -23.37
N GLU A 317 14.40 11.75 -22.58
CA GLU A 317 14.28 11.75 -21.13
C GLU A 317 13.03 10.97 -20.69
N GLN A 318 13.21 9.74 -20.23
CA GLN A 318 12.12 8.90 -19.74
C GLN A 318 12.07 8.89 -18.21
N PRO A 319 10.86 8.96 -17.61
CA PRO A 319 10.71 8.72 -16.19
C PRO A 319 11.08 7.26 -15.87
N ARG A 320 11.50 7.01 -14.64
CA ARG A 320 11.69 5.65 -14.14
C ARG A 320 11.12 5.48 -12.74
N VAL A 321 10.96 4.23 -12.37
CA VAL A 321 10.72 3.83 -10.98
C VAL A 321 12.01 4.07 -10.21
N ILE A 322 11.91 4.79 -9.10
CA ILE A 322 13.02 5.09 -8.19
C ILE A 322 12.59 4.58 -6.82
N LYS A 323 13.40 3.70 -6.23
CA LYS A 323 13.22 3.20 -4.87
C LYS A 323 14.16 3.92 -3.92
N LEU A 324 13.73 4.11 -2.67
CA LEU A 324 14.55 4.70 -1.63
C LEU A 324 15.81 3.85 -1.37
N SER A 325 15.70 2.53 -1.41
CA SER A 325 16.83 1.62 -1.17
C SER A 325 17.96 1.76 -2.19
N GLU A 326 17.68 2.20 -3.43
CA GLU A 326 18.70 2.39 -4.48
C GLU A 326 19.79 3.38 -4.05
N PHE A 327 19.49 4.29 -3.11
CA PHE A 327 20.46 5.27 -2.65
C PHE A 327 21.61 4.64 -1.86
N ALA A 328 21.34 3.57 -1.12
CA ALA A 328 22.40 2.79 -0.47
C ALA A 328 23.27 2.08 -1.52
N ASP A 329 22.66 1.54 -2.57
CA ASP A 329 23.37 0.86 -3.66
C ASP A 329 24.25 1.82 -4.48
N LEU A 330 23.83 3.09 -4.57
CA LEU A 330 24.60 4.19 -5.17
C LEU A 330 25.71 4.73 -4.26
N GLY A 331 25.86 4.20 -3.04
CA GLY A 331 26.93 4.55 -2.11
C GLY A 331 26.63 5.75 -1.21
N PHE A 332 25.41 6.33 -1.26
CA PHE A 332 25.03 7.38 -0.32
C PHE A 332 24.93 6.82 1.10
N LYS A 333 25.32 7.63 2.10
CA LYS A 333 25.19 7.29 3.53
C LYS A 333 23.93 7.86 4.13
N ILE A 334 23.57 9.07 3.71
CA ILE A 334 22.40 9.81 4.20
C ILE A 334 21.50 10.15 3.02
N VAL A 335 20.19 10.03 3.23
CA VAL A 335 19.18 10.52 2.30
C VAL A 335 18.39 11.63 2.96
N LEU A 336 18.29 12.80 2.31
CA LEU A 336 17.25 13.77 2.61
C LEU A 336 15.98 13.36 1.84
N PHE A 337 15.04 12.75 2.56
CA PHE A 337 13.71 12.46 2.03
C PHE A 337 12.82 13.69 2.23
N ASN A 338 12.47 14.35 1.13
CA ASN A 338 11.66 15.56 1.13
C ASN A 338 10.28 15.28 0.54
N VAL A 339 9.23 15.73 1.22
CA VAL A 339 7.86 15.71 0.69
C VAL A 339 7.47 17.13 0.31
N ALA A 340 7.06 17.30 -0.94
CA ALA A 340 6.75 18.59 -1.54
C ALA A 340 5.39 18.57 -2.26
N ALA A 341 4.92 19.76 -2.64
CA ALA A 341 3.75 19.95 -3.48
C ALA A 341 4.01 21.01 -4.55
N GLY A 342 3.39 20.87 -5.72
CA GLY A 342 3.55 21.80 -6.85
C GLY A 342 3.21 23.26 -6.52
N TRP A 343 2.20 23.46 -5.65
CA TRP A 343 1.75 24.76 -5.17
C TRP A 343 2.57 25.33 -4.00
N CYS A 344 3.44 24.53 -3.39
CA CYS A 344 4.08 24.89 -2.13
C CYS A 344 5.29 25.81 -2.32
N GLY A 345 5.13 27.10 -1.99
CA GLY A 345 6.20 28.10 -2.01
C GLY A 345 7.42 27.73 -1.14
N PRO A 346 7.24 27.39 0.14
CA PRO A 346 8.35 26.96 1.01
C PRO A 346 9.11 25.73 0.48
N CYS A 347 8.42 24.80 -0.19
CA CYS A 347 9.05 23.61 -0.80
C CYS A 347 9.99 24.00 -1.95
N LYS A 348 9.56 24.95 -2.79
CA LYS A 348 10.40 25.51 -3.87
C LYS A 348 11.61 26.25 -3.30
N GLN A 349 11.41 27.03 -2.24
CA GLN A 349 12.50 27.75 -1.56
C GLN A 349 13.56 26.79 -1.01
N GLU A 350 13.13 25.68 -0.40
CA GLU A 350 14.04 24.66 0.11
C GLU A 350 14.78 23.91 -1.01
N THR A 351 14.08 23.60 -2.10
CA THR A 351 14.64 22.90 -3.26
C THR A 351 15.83 23.66 -3.88
N LEU A 352 15.79 25.00 -3.89
CA LEU A 352 16.91 25.82 -4.35
C LEU A 352 18.22 25.57 -3.59
N ALA A 353 18.15 25.11 -2.33
CA ALA A 353 19.33 24.80 -1.54
C ALA A 353 19.90 23.41 -1.82
N PHE A 354 19.14 22.50 -2.44
CA PHE A 354 19.54 21.09 -2.61
C PHE A 354 20.79 20.94 -3.46
N LYS A 355 20.90 21.71 -4.56
CA LYS A 355 22.10 21.73 -5.40
C LYS A 355 23.37 22.04 -4.60
N ALA A 356 23.32 23.08 -3.76
CA ALA A 356 24.46 23.45 -2.93
C ALA A 356 24.78 22.38 -1.87
N LEU A 357 23.77 21.65 -1.38
CA LEU A 357 23.97 20.54 -0.44
C LEU A 357 24.64 19.34 -1.09
N ILE A 358 24.17 18.90 -2.26
CA ILE A 358 24.77 17.78 -2.99
C ILE A 358 26.23 18.10 -3.33
N ALA A 359 26.51 19.31 -3.82
CA ALA A 359 27.89 19.73 -4.13
C ALA A 359 28.80 19.75 -2.89
N LYS A 360 28.25 20.09 -1.71
CA LYS A 360 29.01 20.16 -0.45
C LYS A 360 29.19 18.80 0.22
N TYR A 361 28.22 17.91 0.07
CA TYR A 361 28.11 16.65 0.81
C TYR A 361 27.96 15.48 -0.17
N PRO A 362 29.06 14.90 -0.68
CA PRO A 362 29.00 13.85 -1.70
C PRO A 362 28.31 12.56 -1.22
N ASP A 363 28.29 12.31 0.09
CA ASP A 363 27.62 11.16 0.69
C ASP A 363 26.10 11.38 0.91
N LEU A 364 25.56 12.54 0.52
CA LEU A 364 24.15 12.90 0.65
C LEU A 364 23.39 12.67 -0.65
N GLY A 365 22.36 11.85 -0.59
CA GLY A 365 21.34 11.77 -1.63
C GLY A 365 20.11 12.61 -1.30
N ILE A 366 19.48 13.19 -2.33
CA ILE A 366 18.19 13.87 -2.18
C ILE A 366 17.10 13.02 -2.86
N TYR A 367 16.04 12.73 -2.11
CA TYR A 367 14.88 11.96 -2.54
C TYR A 367 13.62 12.81 -2.33
N GLN A 368 13.18 13.53 -3.37
CA GLN A 368 12.05 14.45 -3.29
C GLN A 368 10.78 13.88 -3.92
N VAL A 369 9.72 13.77 -3.11
CA VAL A 369 8.41 13.25 -3.50
C VAL A 369 7.40 14.38 -3.61
N ILE A 370 6.85 14.59 -4.81
CA ILE A 370 5.75 15.53 -5.04
C ILE A 370 4.43 14.77 -4.88
N TYR A 371 3.68 15.04 -3.81
CA TYR A 371 2.44 14.31 -3.49
C TYR A 371 1.16 15.04 -3.92
N ASP A 372 1.29 16.30 -4.33
CA ASP A 372 0.19 17.17 -4.72
C ASP A 372 0.61 18.05 -5.91
N GLY A 373 -0.33 18.32 -6.82
CA GLY A 373 -0.10 19.06 -8.05
C GLY A 373 0.13 20.56 -7.83
N VAL A 374 -0.07 21.35 -8.89
CA VAL A 374 0.05 22.83 -8.84
C VAL A 374 -1.13 23.52 -8.14
N THR A 375 -2.19 22.77 -7.84
CA THR A 375 -3.36 23.21 -7.07
C THR A 375 -3.53 22.31 -5.86
N PRO A 376 -3.81 22.85 -4.66
CA PRO A 376 -4.07 22.02 -3.47
C PRO A 376 -5.15 20.95 -3.73
N GLY A 377 -4.83 19.71 -3.38
CA GLY A 377 -5.70 18.54 -3.56
C GLY A 377 -5.68 17.92 -4.96
N SER A 378 -5.05 18.53 -5.96
CA SER A 378 -4.89 17.92 -7.28
C SER A 378 -3.81 16.84 -7.23
N LEU A 379 -3.99 15.75 -7.98
CA LEU A 379 -2.97 14.70 -8.06
C LEU A 379 -1.70 15.23 -8.77
N PRO A 380 -0.51 14.87 -8.29
CA PRO A 380 0.73 15.18 -8.98
C PRO A 380 0.83 14.38 -10.29
N GLN A 381 1.45 14.97 -11.31
CA GLN A 381 1.65 14.34 -12.62
C GLN A 381 3.12 14.40 -13.02
N LEU A 382 3.62 13.42 -13.77
CA LEU A 382 5.03 13.40 -14.18
C LEU A 382 5.54 14.67 -14.89
N PRO A 383 4.75 15.35 -15.75
CA PRO A 383 5.17 16.63 -16.30
C PRO A 383 5.57 17.66 -15.25
N LEU A 384 4.96 17.62 -14.06
CA LEU A 384 5.34 18.49 -12.94
C LEU A 384 6.71 18.13 -12.36
N ALA A 385 7.01 16.85 -12.12
CA ALA A 385 8.34 16.45 -11.66
C ALA A 385 9.41 16.79 -12.71
N LYS A 386 9.09 16.64 -13.99
CA LYS A 386 9.98 17.01 -15.10
C LYS A 386 10.25 18.52 -15.13
N SER A 387 9.22 19.36 -15.02
CA SER A 387 9.41 20.81 -14.96
C SER A 387 10.18 21.22 -13.70
N TRP A 388 9.91 20.57 -12.58
CA TRP A 388 10.59 20.82 -11.31
C TRP A 388 12.11 20.64 -11.43
N ILE A 389 12.57 19.52 -11.99
CA ILE A 389 14.01 19.31 -12.21
C ILE A 389 14.58 20.36 -13.17
N LYS A 390 13.87 20.69 -14.26
CA LYS A 390 14.34 21.71 -15.22
C LYS A 390 14.50 23.10 -14.60
N ASP A 391 13.58 23.45 -13.71
CA ASP A 391 13.56 24.76 -13.04
C ASP A 391 14.65 24.87 -11.97
N PHE A 392 14.90 23.80 -11.21
CA PHE A 392 15.81 23.86 -10.06
C PHE A 392 17.23 23.34 -10.32
N LYS A 393 17.37 22.31 -11.18
CA LYS A 393 18.62 21.66 -11.63
C LYS A 393 19.53 21.09 -10.52
N GLY A 394 20.07 19.90 -10.73
CA GLY A 394 20.98 19.26 -9.79
C GLY A 394 20.37 19.07 -8.40
N VAL A 395 19.09 18.71 -8.34
CA VAL A 395 18.31 18.58 -7.09
C VAL A 395 18.22 17.13 -6.59
N GLY A 396 18.88 16.19 -7.26
CA GLY A 396 18.82 14.76 -6.97
C GLY A 396 17.63 14.08 -7.63
N ALA A 397 17.00 13.13 -6.93
CA ALA A 397 15.83 12.42 -7.42
C ALA A 397 14.55 13.20 -7.11
N VAL A 398 13.73 13.45 -8.12
CA VAL A 398 12.40 14.05 -7.96
C VAL A 398 11.37 13.16 -8.65
N GLY A 399 10.35 12.75 -7.91
CA GLY A 399 9.25 11.97 -8.45
C GLY A 399 7.90 12.41 -7.95
N VAL A 400 6.86 11.77 -8.47
CA VAL A 400 5.48 11.98 -8.06
C VAL A 400 4.95 10.79 -7.26
N ASP A 401 4.08 11.09 -6.32
CA ASP A 401 3.32 10.10 -5.54
C ASP A 401 1.81 10.34 -5.75
N PRO A 402 1.26 9.87 -6.88
CA PRO A 402 -0.11 10.17 -7.25
C PRO A 402 -1.12 9.35 -6.42
N ASP A 403 -0.68 8.24 -5.81
CA ASP A 403 -1.48 7.43 -4.88
C ASP A 403 -1.48 8.01 -3.44
N ARG A 404 -0.67 9.04 -3.19
CA ARG A 404 -0.46 9.70 -1.91
C ARG A 404 0.03 8.75 -0.82
N ASN A 405 0.88 7.79 -1.19
CA ASN A 405 1.57 6.85 -0.30
C ASN A 405 2.43 7.56 0.76
N VAL A 406 2.74 8.84 0.60
CA VAL A 406 3.48 9.67 1.55
C VAL A 406 2.58 10.38 2.57
N SER A 407 1.27 10.46 2.35
CA SER A 407 0.32 11.00 3.36
C SER A 407 0.41 10.31 4.73
N PRO A 408 0.59 8.97 4.81
CA PRO A 408 0.93 8.27 6.05
C PRO A 408 2.14 8.83 6.82
N ILE A 409 3.12 9.38 6.10
CA ILE A 409 4.38 9.89 6.61
C ILE A 409 4.22 11.38 6.96
N ASN A 410 3.50 12.12 6.12
CA ASN A 410 3.22 13.56 6.26
C ASN A 410 1.88 13.87 6.98
N VAL A 411 1.72 13.31 8.17
CA VAL A 411 0.48 13.44 8.97
C VAL A 411 0.25 14.82 9.57
N ALA A 412 1.28 15.65 9.70
CA ALA A 412 1.13 17.03 10.17
C ALA A 412 0.32 17.88 9.18
N GLY A 413 0.12 17.39 7.94
CA GLY A 413 -0.57 18.12 6.89
C GLY A 413 0.20 19.35 6.41
N SER A 414 1.46 19.49 6.84
CA SER A 414 2.34 20.59 6.49
C SER A 414 3.38 20.12 5.49
N THR A 415 3.59 20.86 4.41
CA THR A 415 4.67 20.64 3.46
C THR A 415 5.54 21.90 3.40
N PRO A 416 6.88 21.80 3.33
CA PRO A 416 7.65 20.57 3.17
C PRO A 416 7.68 19.70 4.44
N LEU A 417 7.83 18.38 4.26
CA LEU A 417 8.30 17.47 5.31
C LEU A 417 9.70 17.01 4.92
N ASN A 418 10.64 17.10 5.86
CA ASN A 418 12.02 16.67 5.68
C ASN A 418 12.33 15.55 6.66
N LEU A 419 12.80 14.41 6.14
CA LEU A 419 13.37 13.34 6.93
C LEU A 419 14.84 13.19 6.58
N ILE A 420 15.69 13.12 7.59
CA ILE A 420 17.08 12.65 7.42
C ILE A 420 17.07 11.15 7.68
N ILE A 421 17.49 10.38 6.69
CA ILE A 421 17.40 8.93 6.71
C ILE A 421 18.79 8.32 6.54
N ASP A 422 19.12 7.31 7.34
CA ASP A 422 20.27 6.45 7.09
C ASP A 422 19.98 5.60 5.84
N ALA A 423 20.76 5.77 4.77
CA ALA A 423 20.46 5.19 3.47
C ALA A 423 20.38 3.66 3.52
N LYS A 424 21.29 3.02 4.28
CA LYS A 424 21.41 1.56 4.35
C LYS A 424 20.27 0.92 5.14
N THR A 425 19.96 1.48 6.31
CA THR A 425 18.97 0.90 7.23
C THR A 425 17.57 1.47 7.02
N ARG A 426 17.44 2.56 6.27
CA ARG A 426 16.22 3.39 6.13
C ARG A 426 15.69 3.93 7.45
N LYS A 427 16.54 3.99 8.48
CA LYS A 427 16.18 4.54 9.79
C LYS A 427 16.05 6.06 9.71
N VAL A 428 14.94 6.60 10.20
CA VAL A 428 14.71 8.04 10.32
C VAL A 428 15.56 8.60 11.47
N LEU A 429 16.56 9.40 11.14
CA LEU A 429 17.47 10.04 12.08
C LEU A 429 16.94 11.39 12.56
N LYS A 430 16.18 12.08 11.71
CA LYS A 430 15.58 13.38 12.03
C LYS A 430 14.29 13.58 11.26
N LYS A 431 13.30 14.24 11.88
CA LYS A 431 12.06 14.67 11.22
C LYS A 431 11.82 16.16 11.44
N ILE A 432 11.53 16.90 10.37
CA ILE A 432 11.15 18.31 10.42
C ILE A 432 9.93 18.55 9.56
N ASN A 433 8.93 19.20 10.14
CA ASN A 433 7.75 19.70 9.45
C ASN A 433 7.92 21.20 9.17
N GLY A 434 7.68 21.60 7.92
CA GLY A 434 7.86 22.96 7.44
C GLY A 434 9.31 23.33 7.12
N LEU A 435 9.50 24.58 6.70
CA LEU A 435 10.83 25.13 6.40
C LEU A 435 11.61 25.37 7.71
N PRO A 436 12.80 24.76 7.91
CA PRO A 436 13.57 24.96 9.12
C PRO A 436 14.06 26.42 9.26
N GLN A 437 14.06 26.98 10.47
CA GLN A 437 14.57 28.35 10.70
C GLN A 437 16.06 28.51 10.37
N THR A 438 16.84 27.45 10.58
CA THR A 438 18.28 27.39 10.23
C THR A 438 18.51 27.12 8.74
N GLY A 439 17.43 27.00 7.95
CA GLY A 439 17.47 26.39 6.62
C GLY A 439 17.78 24.90 6.66
N ILE A 440 17.57 24.24 5.52
CA ILE A 440 17.79 22.79 5.38
C ILE A 440 19.26 22.39 5.54
N ALA A 441 20.19 23.28 5.21
CA ALA A 441 21.62 23.03 5.40
C ALA A 441 22.02 22.84 6.87
N GLY A 442 21.41 23.63 7.79
CA GLY A 442 21.64 23.49 9.22
C GLY A 442 21.09 22.18 9.79
N VAL A 443 20.06 21.63 9.16
CA VAL A 443 19.49 20.33 9.52
C VAL A 443 20.38 19.17 9.05
N VAL A 444 20.91 19.25 7.83
CA VAL A 444 21.69 18.16 7.21
C VAL A 444 23.10 18.07 7.79
N ALA A 445 23.75 19.21 8.05
CA ALA A 445 25.17 19.28 8.44
C ALA A 445 25.57 18.39 9.63
N PRO A 446 24.78 18.22 10.70
CA PRO A 446 25.12 17.32 11.82
C PRO A 446 25.28 15.85 11.44
N PHE A 447 24.67 15.40 10.34
CA PHE A 447 24.66 14.00 9.89
C PHE A 447 25.72 13.68 8.83
N MET A 448 26.44 14.70 8.34
CA MET A 448 27.46 14.57 7.30
C MET A 448 28.89 14.57 7.84
N LYS A 449 29.06 14.30 9.14
CA LYS A 449 30.37 14.35 9.83
C LYS A 449 31.10 13.02 9.81
#